data_AF-A0A820QFB0-F1
#
_entry.id   AF-A0A820QFB0-F1
#
_cell.length_a   1.000
_cell.length_b   1.000
_cell.length_c   1.000
_cell.angle_alpha   90.00
_cell.angle_beta   90.00
_cell.angle_gamma   90.00
#
_symmetry.space_group_name_H-M   'P 1'
#
loop_
_entity.id
_entity.type
_entity.pdbx_description
1 polymer ?
#
loop_
_entity_poly.entity_id
_entity_poly.type
_entity_poly.pdbx_seq_one_letter_code
_entity_poly.pdbx_strand_id
1 'polypeptide(L)'
;CHVECKSDKPCGDTDTSCSECRHYKQPLADGKFRCVGICPEGTYPTEVDNLCLPCHSQCGSCRNASENSCIGCKPRFYLRSDTMTCIEFCPDKYYTGK
;
A
#
# COMPACT_ATOMS: atom_id res chain seq x y z
N CYS A 1 11.51 -12.67 19.29
CA CYS A 1 10.46 -11.84 18.69
C CYS A 1 10.64 -11.83 17.20
N HIS A 2 9.55 -11.88 16.43
CA HIS A 2 9.58 -11.50 15.03
C HIS A 2 10.11 -10.06 14.87
N VAL A 3 10.86 -9.78 13.80
CA VAL A 3 11.56 -8.50 13.59
C VAL A 3 10.61 -7.30 13.47
N GLU A 4 9.36 -7.57 13.05
CA GLU A 4 8.30 -6.57 12.93
C GLU A 4 7.47 -6.38 14.21
N CYS A 5 7.74 -7.12 15.29
CA CYS A 5 7.11 -6.86 16.59
C CYS A 5 7.91 -5.84 17.41
N LYS A 6 7.24 -4.99 18.19
CA LYS A 6 7.93 -4.17 19.20
C LYS A 6 8.53 -5.04 20.31
N SER A 7 9.80 -4.84 20.62
CA SER A 7 10.52 -5.61 21.65
C SER A 7 10.14 -5.26 23.09
N ASP A 8 9.53 -4.09 23.31
CA ASP A 8 9.05 -3.62 24.63
C ASP A 8 7.71 -4.26 25.06
N LYS A 9 7.07 -5.02 24.16
CA LYS A 9 5.78 -5.67 24.39
C LYS A 9 5.90 -7.20 24.28
N PRO A 10 4.92 -7.96 24.79
CA PRO A 10 4.84 -9.40 24.54
C PRO A 10 4.85 -9.69 23.04
N CYS A 11 5.94 -10.25 22.56
CA CYS A 11 6.18 -10.42 21.13
C CYS A 11 5.87 -11.85 20.70
N GLY A 12 5.27 -11.98 19.51
CA GLY A 12 5.12 -13.27 18.85
C GLY A 12 6.38 -13.70 18.11
N ASP A 13 6.41 -14.96 17.69
CA ASP A 13 7.44 -15.55 16.83
C ASP A 13 7.19 -15.28 15.33
N THR A 14 5.94 -14.96 14.93
CA THR A 14 5.56 -14.59 13.56
C THR A 14 5.08 -13.15 13.44
N ASP A 15 5.06 -12.62 12.21
CA ASP A 15 4.52 -11.29 11.88
C ASP A 15 3.02 -11.11 12.19
N THR A 16 2.27 -12.19 12.38
CA THR A 16 0.83 -12.17 12.69
C THR A 16 0.50 -12.36 14.17
N SER A 17 1.51 -12.71 14.99
CA SER A 17 1.35 -13.00 16.42
C SER A 17 1.89 -11.87 17.32
N CYS A 18 2.27 -10.73 16.74
CA CYS A 18 2.71 -9.56 17.50
C CYS A 18 1.53 -8.96 18.29
N SER A 19 1.76 -8.58 19.56
CA SER A 19 0.81 -7.72 20.26
C SER A 19 0.77 -6.30 19.69
N GLU A 20 1.94 -5.80 19.24
CA GLU A 20 2.09 -4.47 18.65
C GLU A 20 3.18 -4.47 17.57
N CYS A 21 2.88 -3.87 16.42
CA CYS A 21 3.82 -3.78 15.31
C CYS A 21 4.84 -2.67 15.53
N ARG A 22 6.07 -2.92 15.07
CA ARG A 22 7.16 -1.97 15.05
C ARG A 22 6.92 -0.84 14.03
N HIS A 23 6.43 -1.19 12.84
CA HIS A 23 6.19 -0.26 11.74
C HIS A 23 4.69 -0.20 11.43
N TYR A 24 4.20 -0.97 10.46
CA TYR A 24 2.82 -0.89 9.99
C TYR A 24 2.02 -2.16 10.26
N LYS A 25 0.70 -2.00 10.40
CA LYS A 25 -0.30 -3.05 10.53
C LYS A 25 -1.03 -3.23 9.21
N GLN A 26 -0.92 -4.40 8.62
CA GLN A 26 -1.69 -4.82 7.45
C GLN A 26 -2.94 -5.60 7.92
N PRO A 27 -4.16 -5.08 7.74
CA PRO A 27 -5.38 -5.83 8.03
C PRO A 27 -5.51 -7.07 7.13
N LEU A 28 -5.96 -8.17 7.72
CA LEU A 28 -6.26 -9.43 7.03
C LEU A 28 -7.78 -9.68 7.03
N ALA A 29 -8.23 -10.52 6.10
CA ALA A 29 -9.66 -10.82 5.93
C ALA A 29 -10.30 -11.53 7.13
N ASP A 30 -9.51 -12.25 7.93
CA ASP A 30 -9.95 -12.97 9.13
C ASP A 30 -10.02 -12.09 10.39
N GLY A 31 -9.87 -10.76 10.25
CA GLY A 31 -9.91 -9.81 11.36
C GLY A 31 -8.61 -9.73 12.17
N LYS A 32 -7.58 -10.51 11.80
CA LYS A 32 -6.22 -10.35 12.29
C LYS A 32 -5.47 -9.26 11.54
N PHE A 33 -4.25 -8.98 11.99
CA PHE A 33 -3.31 -8.13 11.27
C PHE A 33 -1.96 -8.81 11.14
N ARG A 34 -1.20 -8.35 10.14
CA ARG A 34 0.20 -8.70 9.93
C ARG A 34 1.07 -7.46 10.13
N CYS A 35 2.14 -7.58 10.88
CA CYS A 35 3.13 -6.52 10.99
C CYS A 35 4.06 -6.53 9.77
N VAL A 36 4.19 -5.39 9.10
CA VAL A 36 5.03 -5.22 7.91
C VAL A 36 5.90 -3.97 8.05
N GLY A 37 7.13 -4.05 7.53
CA GLY A 37 8.04 -2.91 7.52
C GLY A 37 7.67 -1.87 6.46
N ILE A 38 7.05 -2.32 5.37
CA ILE A 38 6.56 -1.48 4.28
C ILE A 38 5.18 -2.00 3.88
N CYS A 39 4.24 -1.09 3.63
CA CYS A 39 2.92 -1.47 3.17
C CYS A 39 2.98 -2.17 1.80
N PRO A 40 2.28 -3.31 1.62
CA PRO A 40 2.31 -4.06 0.37
C PRO A 40 1.69 -3.27 -0.79
N GLU A 41 1.98 -3.70 -2.01
CA GLU A 41 1.38 -3.11 -3.21
C GLU A 41 -0.14 -3.06 -3.14
N GLY A 42 -0.70 -1.97 -3.66
CA GLY A 42 -2.13 -1.66 -3.58
C GLY A 42 -2.56 -1.08 -2.24
N THR A 43 -1.62 -0.82 -1.31
CA THR A 43 -1.91 -0.13 -0.05
C THR A 43 -0.95 1.04 0.19
N TYR A 44 -1.34 1.95 1.08
CA TYR A 44 -0.53 3.08 1.52
C TYR A 44 -0.50 3.16 3.05
N PRO A 45 0.62 3.65 3.63
CA PRO A 45 0.74 3.82 5.07
C PRO A 45 -0.07 5.03 5.55
N THR A 46 -0.77 4.89 6.67
CA THR A 46 -1.40 5.99 7.38
C THR A 46 -0.55 6.48 8.54
N GLU A 47 -0.50 7.79 8.75
CA GLU A 47 0.30 8.39 9.82
C GLU A 47 -0.37 8.27 11.21
N VAL A 48 -1.70 8.14 11.26
CA VAL A 48 -2.46 8.15 12.53
C VAL A 48 -2.41 6.80 13.23
N ASP A 49 -2.61 5.71 12.50
CA ASP A 49 -2.76 4.36 13.08
C ASP A 49 -1.65 3.39 12.65
N ASN A 50 -0.70 3.86 11.84
CA ASN A 50 0.29 3.03 11.15
C ASN A 50 -0.38 1.85 10.42
N LEU A 51 -1.54 2.08 9.81
CA LEU A 51 -2.27 1.07 9.06
C LEU A 51 -1.88 1.13 7.58
N CYS A 52 -1.86 -0.02 6.95
CA CYS A 52 -1.82 -0.10 5.50
C CYS A 52 -3.25 -0.12 4.97
N LEU A 53 -3.69 1.00 4.39
CA LEU A 53 -5.03 1.14 3.82
C LEU A 53 -5.01 0.95 2.30
N PRO A 54 -6.10 0.43 1.70
CA PRO A 54 -6.16 0.20 0.27
C PRO A 54 -6.09 1.51 -0.52
N CYS A 55 -5.32 1.48 -1.60
CA CYS A 55 -5.33 2.50 -2.64
C CYS A 55 -6.61 2.43 -3.48
N HIS A 56 -6.81 3.43 -4.35
CA HIS A 56 -7.80 3.34 -5.40
C HIS A 56 -7.59 2.07 -6.24
N SER A 57 -8.69 1.51 -6.77
CA SER A 57 -8.72 0.18 -7.41
C SER A 57 -7.74 0.01 -8.57
N GLN A 58 -7.37 1.10 -9.24
CA GLN A 58 -6.45 1.13 -10.38
C GLN A 58 -4.99 1.44 -9.98
N CYS A 59 -4.73 1.95 -8.77
CA CYS A 59 -3.37 2.23 -8.31
C CYS A 59 -2.70 0.93 -7.79
N GLY A 60 -1.45 0.70 -8.18
CA GLY A 60 -0.56 -0.27 -7.56
C GLY A 60 0.21 0.32 -6.38
N SER A 61 0.35 1.65 -6.32
CA SER A 61 0.90 2.38 -5.18
C SER A 61 0.32 3.80 -5.17
N CYS A 62 0.06 4.36 -4.00
CA CYS A 62 -0.59 5.66 -3.87
C CYS A 62 -0.12 6.42 -2.63
N ARG A 63 -0.34 7.73 -2.62
CA ARG A 63 -0.10 8.59 -1.44
C ARG A 63 -1.28 8.58 -0.46
N ASN A 64 -2.48 8.35 -0.98
CA ASN A 64 -3.72 8.24 -0.22
C ASN A 64 -4.78 7.49 -1.05
N ALA A 65 -5.97 7.28 -0.48
CA ALA A 65 -7.06 6.52 -1.11
C ALA A 65 -7.67 7.17 -2.37
N SER A 66 -7.31 8.41 -2.73
CA SER A 66 -7.84 9.11 -3.91
C SER A 66 -7.31 8.51 -5.21
N GLU A 67 -8.15 8.49 -6.24
CA GLU A 67 -7.76 8.11 -7.60
C GLU A 67 -6.65 9.02 -8.18
N ASN A 68 -6.60 10.29 -7.76
CA ASN A 68 -5.64 11.31 -8.21
C ASN A 68 -4.35 11.31 -7.38
N SER A 69 -4.10 10.26 -6.62
CA SER A 69 -2.92 10.13 -5.77
C SER A 69 -2.16 8.84 -6.05
N CYS A 70 -2.33 8.25 -7.23
CA CYS A 70 -1.55 7.10 -7.66
C CYS A 70 -0.10 7.53 -7.93
N ILE A 71 0.85 6.81 -7.34
CA ILE A 71 2.30 6.91 -7.64
C ILE A 71 2.66 5.85 -8.70
N GLY A 72 1.99 4.71 -8.66
CA GLY A 72 2.15 3.62 -9.62
C GLY A 72 0.81 2.96 -9.91
N CYS A 73 0.68 2.42 -11.11
CA CYS A 73 -0.54 1.75 -11.56
C CYS A 73 -0.43 0.23 -11.46
N LYS A 74 -1.57 -0.43 -11.27
CA LYS A 74 -1.62 -1.89 -11.38
C LYS A 74 -1.25 -2.32 -12.81
N PRO A 75 -0.81 -3.58 -13.01
CA PRO A 75 -0.64 -4.13 -14.34
C PRO A 75 -1.89 -3.86 -15.20
N ARG A 76 -1.68 -3.53 -16.49
CA ARG A 76 -2.73 -3.14 -17.47
C ARG A 76 -3.21 -1.69 -17.41
N PHE A 77 -2.81 -0.91 -16.41
CA PHE A 77 -3.13 0.52 -16.34
C PHE A 77 -1.90 1.39 -16.60
N TYR A 78 -2.12 2.61 -17.06
CA TYR A 78 -1.09 3.60 -17.35
C TYR A 78 -1.24 4.82 -16.44
N LEU A 79 -0.12 5.30 -15.90
CA LEU A 79 -0.11 6.48 -15.05
C LEU A 79 -0.22 7.73 -15.91
N ARG A 80 -1.29 8.50 -15.69
CA ARG A 80 -1.47 9.83 -16.25
C ARG A 80 -0.83 10.85 -15.31
N SER A 81 0.40 11.26 -15.62
CA SER A 81 1.23 12.10 -14.75
C SER A 81 0.65 13.50 -14.47
N ASP A 82 -0.21 14.03 -15.34
CA ASP A 82 -0.86 15.33 -15.13
C ASP A 82 -1.90 15.33 -14.00
N THR A 83 -2.65 14.24 -13.83
CA THR A 83 -3.65 14.11 -12.76
C THR A 83 -3.31 13.07 -11.71
N MET A 84 -2.17 12.36 -11.86
CA MET A 84 -1.75 11.25 -11.01
C MET A 84 -2.81 10.15 -10.88
N THR A 85 -3.53 9.87 -11.98
CA THR A 85 -4.58 8.84 -12.06
C THR A 85 -4.14 7.68 -12.95
N CYS A 86 -4.64 6.49 -12.69
CA CYS A 86 -4.40 5.31 -13.51
C CYS A 86 -5.56 5.07 -14.48
N ILE A 87 -5.26 4.93 -15.77
CA ILE A 87 -6.26 4.72 -16.83
C ILE A 87 -5.97 3.45 -17.61
N GLU A 88 -7.01 2.76 -18.08
CA GLU A 88 -6.89 1.47 -18.79
C GLU A 88 -6.39 1.65 -20.23
N PHE A 89 -6.78 2.76 -20.87
CA PHE A 89 -6.35 3.11 -22.23
C PHE A 89 -5.56 4.41 -22.18
N CYS A 90 -4.34 4.41 -22.73
CA CYS A 90 -3.70 5.67 -23.09
C CYS A 90 -4.54 6.34 -24.18
N PRO A 91 -5.09 7.55 -23.98
CA PRO A 91 -5.72 8.27 -25.07
C PRO A 91 -4.69 8.43 -26.20
N ASP A 92 -5.12 8.14 -27.42
CA ASP A 92 -4.34 7.91 -28.66
C ASP A 92 -3.42 9.05 -29.14
N LYS A 93 -2.92 9.93 -28.26
CA LYS A 93 -2.20 11.16 -28.65
C LYS A 93 -0.84 11.41 -28.01
N TYR A 94 -0.25 10.44 -27.31
CA TYR A 94 1.14 10.56 -26.85
C TYR A 94 1.98 9.34 -27.23
N TYR A 95 1.99 9.01 -28.52
CA TYR A 95 3.15 8.35 -29.15
C TYR A 95 4.09 9.44 -29.69
N THR A 96 4.99 9.88 -28.83
CA THR A 96 6.27 10.51 -29.19
C THR A 96 7.26 9.89 -28.19
N GLY A 97 8.04 8.86 -28.49
CA GLY A 97 8.69 8.50 -29.73
C GLY A 97 10.20 8.61 -29.49
N LYS A 98 10.84 7.50 -29.11
CA LYS A 98 12.16 7.01 -29.54
C LYS A 98 12.66 5.87 -28.66
#